data_AF-A0A9P6MCT7-F1
#
_entry.id   AF-A0A9P6MCT7-F1
#
_cell.length_a   1.000
_cell.length_b   1.000
_cell.length_c   1.000
_cell.angle_alpha   90.00
_cell.angle_beta   90.00
_cell.angle_gamma   90.00
#
_symmetry.space_group_name_H-M   'P 1'
#
loop_
_entity.id
_entity.type
_entity.pdbx_description
1 polymer ?
#
loop_
_entity_poly.entity_id
_entity_poly.type
_entity_poly.pdbx_seq_one_letter_code
_entity_poly.pdbx_strand_id
1 'polypeptide(L)'
;ILLRALEENNVKTEACVFHSSQMSPPQAYIISALGSGTRTIISHSTLPDLTLDEFIKKFDAACMRAGVSDLVQMSCPFRWIHFEGRGIEVYKMIDHVESVYIRQGWRQKLTISVEFEKGDRPGIKNLLQQADVCFFSKLYAETLGFDRPGDFLSSIGDYCKPTATLFCCWGAMGAVGLHLETRTSFSSSAGKIDM
;
A
#
# COMPACT_ATOMS: atom_id res chain seq x y z
N ILE A 1 16.30 -9.73 -14.71
CA ILE A 1 16.62 -8.28 -14.69
C ILE A 1 15.97 -7.60 -13.49
N LEU A 2 14.63 -7.63 -13.33
CA LEU A 2 13.95 -6.97 -12.20
C LEU A 2 14.36 -7.49 -10.81
N LEU A 3 14.35 -8.81 -10.59
CA LEU A 3 14.72 -9.41 -9.30
C LEU A 3 16.13 -9.01 -8.86
N ARG A 4 17.08 -9.11 -9.80
CA ARG A 4 18.46 -8.69 -9.58
C ARG A 4 18.55 -7.21 -9.19
N ALA A 5 17.83 -6.34 -9.89
CA ALA A 5 17.83 -4.91 -9.56
C ALA A 5 17.23 -4.64 -8.16
N LEU A 6 16.19 -5.38 -7.75
CA LEU A 6 15.62 -5.28 -6.40
C LEU A 6 16.63 -5.73 -5.34
N GLU A 7 17.27 -6.88 -5.54
CA GLU A 7 18.27 -7.43 -4.61
C GLU A 7 19.53 -6.55 -4.51
N GLU A 8 19.99 -5.99 -5.62
CA GLU A 8 21.07 -4.99 -5.65
C GLU A 8 20.72 -3.71 -4.87
N ASN A 9 19.42 -3.42 -4.70
CA ASN A 9 18.91 -2.33 -3.86
C ASN A 9 18.48 -2.80 -2.45
N ASN A 10 18.92 -3.99 -2.02
CA ASN A 10 18.63 -4.59 -0.72
C ASN A 10 17.13 -4.85 -0.46
N VAL A 11 16.33 -4.98 -1.51
CA VAL A 11 14.94 -5.42 -1.42
C VAL A 11 14.91 -6.95 -1.41
N LYS A 12 14.45 -7.52 -0.30
CA LYS A 12 14.25 -8.95 -0.11
C LYS A 12 13.12 -9.47 -1.00
N THR A 13 13.40 -10.50 -1.80
CA THR A 13 12.50 -11.03 -2.84
C THR A 13 11.91 -12.41 -2.51
N GLU A 14 12.22 -12.99 -1.34
CA GLU A 14 11.85 -14.38 -1.01
C GLU A 14 10.33 -14.57 -0.84
N ALA A 15 9.63 -13.49 -0.53
CA ALA A 15 8.17 -13.44 -0.46
C ALA A 15 7.50 -13.35 -1.84
N CYS A 16 8.24 -13.09 -2.92
CA CYS A 16 7.67 -12.99 -4.27
C CYS A 16 7.09 -14.34 -4.73
N VAL A 17 5.96 -14.27 -5.44
CA VAL A 17 5.35 -15.41 -6.14
C VAL A 17 5.90 -15.46 -7.55
N PHE A 18 6.26 -16.67 -7.99
CA PHE A 18 6.83 -16.92 -9.30
C PHE A 18 5.84 -17.75 -10.11
N HIS A 19 5.35 -17.18 -11.20
CA HIS A 19 4.46 -17.86 -12.13
C HIS A 19 5.27 -18.56 -13.24
N SER A 20 4.59 -19.40 -14.03
CA SER A 20 5.22 -20.11 -15.15
C SER A 20 5.79 -19.14 -16.18
N SER A 21 6.81 -19.59 -16.92
CA SER A 21 7.50 -18.80 -17.95
C SER A 21 6.64 -18.39 -19.15
N GLN A 22 5.37 -18.83 -19.21
CA GLN A 22 4.42 -18.51 -20.27
C GLN A 22 3.68 -17.19 -20.03
N MET A 23 3.77 -16.62 -18.81
CA MET A 23 3.19 -15.32 -18.48
C MET A 23 4.23 -14.22 -18.64
N SER A 24 3.83 -13.06 -19.16
CA SER A 24 4.72 -11.91 -19.28
C SER A 24 4.70 -11.10 -17.98
N PRO A 25 5.86 -10.67 -17.47
CA PRO A 25 5.90 -9.73 -16.35
C PRO A 25 5.26 -8.40 -16.76
N PRO A 26 4.77 -7.58 -15.80
CA PRO A 26 4.28 -6.24 -16.10
C PRO A 26 5.33 -5.42 -16.86
N GLN A 27 4.91 -4.83 -17.97
CA GLN A 27 5.73 -3.96 -18.83
C GLN A 27 5.04 -2.60 -18.96
N ALA A 28 5.84 -1.54 -18.94
CA ALA A 28 5.35 -0.19 -19.14
C ALA A 28 6.26 0.57 -20.09
N TYR A 29 5.66 1.25 -21.07
CA TYR A 29 6.33 2.25 -21.90
C TYR A 29 5.97 3.63 -21.36
N ILE A 30 6.97 4.41 -20.97
CA ILE A 30 6.79 5.74 -20.38
C ILE A 30 7.31 6.77 -21.38
N ILE A 31 6.40 7.59 -21.89
CA ILE A 31 6.71 8.71 -22.78
C ILE A 31 6.70 9.98 -21.95
N SER A 32 7.86 10.62 -21.79
CA SER A 32 8.00 11.87 -21.02
C SER A 32 8.07 13.07 -21.95
N ALA A 33 7.16 14.03 -21.76
CA ALA A 33 7.17 15.29 -22.49
C ALA A 33 8.01 16.33 -21.71
N LEU A 34 9.22 16.60 -22.19
CA LEU A 34 10.17 17.48 -21.50
C LEU A 34 9.64 18.91 -21.30
N GLY A 35 8.86 19.43 -22.25
CA GLY A 35 8.36 20.81 -22.19
C GLY A 35 7.29 21.04 -21.12
N SER A 36 6.45 20.04 -20.83
CA SER A 36 5.36 20.13 -19.85
C SER A 36 5.64 19.37 -18.56
N GLY A 37 6.65 18.50 -18.53
CA GLY A 37 6.91 17.56 -17.43
C GLY A 37 5.86 16.46 -17.29
N THR A 38 4.91 16.35 -18.23
CA THR A 38 3.88 15.31 -18.20
C THR A 38 4.42 13.98 -18.73
N ARG A 39 3.91 12.87 -18.20
CA ARG A 39 4.22 11.52 -18.70
C ARG A 39 2.97 10.79 -19.14
N THR A 40 3.08 10.05 -20.23
CA THR A 40 2.07 9.09 -20.69
C THR A 40 2.61 7.69 -20.46
N ILE A 41 1.82 6.85 -19.78
CA ILE A 41 2.20 5.49 -19.43
C ILE A 41 1.32 4.52 -20.22
N ILE A 42 1.92 3.67 -21.04
CA ILE A 42 1.26 2.55 -21.71
C ILE A 42 1.66 1.29 -20.96
N SER A 43 0.74 0.74 -20.18
CA SER A 43 0.97 -0.43 -19.33
C SER A 43 0.38 -1.68 -19.96
N HIS A 44 1.14 -2.78 -19.96
CA HIS A 44 0.70 -4.10 -20.39
C HIS A 44 1.16 -5.16 -19.39
N SER A 45 0.25 -6.01 -18.92
CA SER A 45 0.56 -7.16 -18.07
C SER A 45 -0.41 -8.28 -18.40
N THR A 46 0.10 -9.51 -18.54
CA THR A 46 -0.74 -10.72 -18.55
C THR A 46 -0.66 -11.49 -17.23
N LEU A 47 0.17 -11.01 -16.29
CA LEU A 47 0.29 -11.60 -14.97
C LEU A 47 -0.99 -11.34 -14.17
N PRO A 48 -1.60 -12.39 -13.56
CA PRO A 48 -2.73 -12.20 -12.67
C PRO A 48 -2.32 -11.43 -11.41
N ASP A 49 -3.29 -10.81 -10.76
CA ASP A 49 -3.09 -10.27 -9.42
C ASP A 49 -2.80 -11.40 -8.42
N LEU A 50 -2.08 -11.07 -7.34
CA LEU A 50 -1.77 -11.99 -6.25
C LEU A 50 -3.05 -12.56 -5.64
N THR A 51 -3.17 -13.89 -5.58
CA THR A 51 -4.32 -14.55 -4.94
C THR A 51 -4.15 -14.61 -3.42
N LEU A 52 -5.26 -14.76 -2.70
CA LEU A 52 -5.23 -14.95 -1.24
C LEU A 52 -4.37 -16.17 -0.83
N ASP A 53 -4.51 -17.31 -1.51
CA ASP A 53 -3.79 -18.54 -1.16
C ASP A 53 -2.27 -18.38 -1.35
N GLU A 54 -1.87 -17.72 -2.44
CA GLU A 54 -0.46 -17.41 -2.69
C GLU A 54 0.10 -16.46 -1.64
N PHE A 55 -0.67 -15.44 -1.26
CA PHE A 55 -0.32 -14.51 -0.18
C PHE A 55 -0.12 -15.26 1.14
N ILE A 56 -1.12 -16.05 1.58
CA ILE A 56 -1.07 -16.81 2.84
C ILE A 56 0.18 -17.69 2.88
N LYS A 57 0.42 -18.47 1.83
CA LYS A 57 1.57 -19.37 1.74
C LYS A 57 2.89 -18.63 1.90
N LYS A 58 3.05 -17.48 1.24
CA LYS A 58 4.29 -16.69 1.29
C LYS A 58 4.47 -15.95 2.60
N PHE A 59 3.40 -15.36 3.11
CA PHE A 59 3.39 -14.62 4.37
C PHE A 59 3.67 -15.56 5.55
N ASP A 60 3.00 -16.70 5.64
CA ASP A 60 3.21 -17.68 6.72
C ASP A 60 4.63 -18.24 6.69
N ALA A 61 5.16 -18.54 5.49
CA ALA A 61 6.55 -18.96 5.33
C ALA A 61 7.55 -17.88 5.78
N ALA A 62 7.26 -16.60 5.52
CA ALA A 62 8.08 -15.50 6.00
C ALA A 62 8.02 -15.35 7.53
N CYS A 63 6.84 -15.51 8.12
CA CYS A 63 6.66 -15.51 9.57
C CYS A 63 7.45 -16.63 10.24
N MET A 64 7.45 -17.84 9.68
CA MET A 64 8.21 -18.97 10.22
C MET A 64 9.73 -18.72 10.18
N ARG A 65 10.27 -18.16 9.08
CA ARG A 65 11.70 -17.88 8.95
C ARG A 65 12.21 -16.86 9.98
N ALA A 66 11.40 -15.87 10.33
CA ALA A 66 11.78 -14.86 11.32
C ALA A 66 11.90 -15.39 12.76
N GLY A 67 11.40 -16.61 13.03
CA GLY A 67 11.45 -17.23 14.35
C GLY A 67 12.52 -18.30 14.54
N VAL A 68 13.41 -18.51 13.59
CA VAL A 68 14.48 -19.51 13.67
C VAL A 68 15.75 -18.96 14.33
N SER A 69 15.78 -17.68 14.71
CA SER A 69 16.88 -17.10 15.49
C SER A 69 16.60 -17.29 16.98
N ASP A 70 17.16 -18.37 17.52
CA ASP A 70 17.24 -18.73 18.94
C ASP A 70 15.94 -19.22 19.61
N LEU A 71 16.11 -20.14 20.56
CA LEU A 71 15.10 -20.92 21.32
C LEU A 71 14.15 -20.06 22.20
N VAL A 72 13.94 -18.80 21.84
CA VAL A 72 13.19 -17.79 22.59
C VAL A 72 12.17 -17.17 21.64
N GLN A 73 10.89 -17.39 21.91
CA GLN A 73 9.72 -16.67 21.39
C GLN A 73 9.86 -16.09 19.97
N MET A 74 9.16 -16.72 19.00
CA MET A 74 8.98 -16.21 17.63
C MET A 74 8.97 -14.68 17.59
N SER A 75 9.95 -14.09 16.89
CA SER A 75 10.04 -12.64 16.77
C SER A 75 8.99 -12.13 15.78
N CYS A 76 8.45 -10.94 16.02
CA CYS A 76 7.47 -10.31 15.13
C CYS A 76 8.14 -10.00 13.78
N PRO A 77 7.72 -10.63 12.66
CA PRO A 77 8.47 -10.62 11.41
C PRO A 77 8.40 -9.27 10.70
N PHE A 78 7.25 -8.60 10.78
CA PHE A 78 7.01 -7.32 10.13
C PHE A 78 6.38 -6.36 11.14
N ARG A 79 6.95 -5.16 11.26
CA ARG A 79 6.33 -4.09 12.06
C ARG A 79 5.39 -3.24 11.22
N TRP A 80 5.53 -3.30 9.90
CA TRP A 80 4.74 -2.55 8.95
C TRP A 80 4.48 -3.40 7.71
N ILE A 81 3.22 -3.49 7.29
CA ILE A 81 2.84 -4.14 6.03
C ILE A 81 2.02 -3.14 5.20
N HIS A 82 2.44 -2.93 3.95
CA HIS A 82 1.79 -2.03 3.02
C HIS A 82 1.04 -2.83 1.93
N PHE A 83 -0.16 -2.39 1.61
CA PHE A 83 -0.98 -2.97 0.55
C PHE A 83 -1.39 -1.90 -0.47
N GLU A 84 -1.25 -2.20 -1.76
CA GLU A 84 -1.94 -1.48 -2.81
C GLU A 84 -3.42 -1.91 -2.81
N GLY A 85 -4.36 -0.97 -2.73
CA GLY A 85 -5.81 -1.23 -2.70
C GLY A 85 -6.35 -1.71 -4.05
N ARG A 86 -6.05 -2.96 -4.42
CA ARG A 86 -6.43 -3.54 -5.73
C ARG A 86 -7.81 -4.19 -5.77
N GLY A 87 -8.52 -4.29 -4.64
CA GLY A 87 -9.88 -4.81 -4.57
C GLY A 87 -10.14 -5.69 -3.34
N ILE A 88 -11.12 -6.58 -3.44
CA ILE A 88 -11.63 -7.37 -2.31
C ILE A 88 -10.64 -8.40 -1.76
N GLU A 89 -9.71 -8.92 -2.56
CA GLU A 89 -8.75 -9.92 -2.09
C GLU A 89 -7.81 -9.33 -1.04
N VAL A 90 -7.45 -8.04 -1.16
CA VAL A 90 -6.63 -7.32 -0.18
C VAL A 90 -7.28 -7.31 1.19
N TYR A 91 -8.61 -7.20 1.25
CA TYR A 91 -9.35 -7.23 2.51
C TYR A 91 -9.12 -8.54 3.26
N LYS A 92 -9.19 -9.67 2.53
CA LYS A 92 -8.97 -11.01 3.09
C LYS A 92 -7.52 -11.24 3.49
N MET A 93 -6.57 -10.69 2.72
CA MET A 93 -5.15 -10.74 3.07
C MET A 93 -4.86 -10.01 4.37
N ILE A 94 -5.41 -8.80 4.55
CA ILE A 94 -5.29 -8.06 5.81
C ILE A 94 -5.94 -8.82 6.96
N ASP A 95 -7.12 -9.40 6.76
CA ASP A 95 -7.80 -10.21 7.78
C ASP A 95 -6.95 -11.40 8.23
N HIS A 96 -6.29 -12.10 7.31
CA HIS A 96 -5.35 -13.17 7.64
C HIS A 96 -4.15 -12.67 8.45
N VAL A 97 -3.53 -11.55 8.04
CA VAL A 97 -2.42 -10.93 8.78
C VAL A 97 -2.84 -10.58 10.20
N GLU A 98 -3.96 -9.88 10.36
CA GLU A 98 -4.53 -9.49 11.65
C GLU A 98 -4.75 -10.71 12.54
N SER A 99 -5.37 -11.76 11.99
CA SER A 99 -5.63 -13.02 12.67
C SER A 99 -4.36 -13.71 13.17
N VAL A 100 -3.30 -13.76 12.34
CA VAL A 100 -1.99 -14.28 12.75
C VAL A 100 -1.37 -13.42 13.85
N TYR A 101 -1.37 -12.09 13.70
CA TYR A 101 -0.72 -11.18 14.65
C TYR A 101 -1.43 -11.13 16.00
N ILE A 102 -2.76 -11.27 16.03
CA ILE A 102 -3.54 -11.40 17.26
C ILE A 102 -3.19 -12.70 17.97
N ARG A 103 -3.19 -13.85 17.27
CA ARG A 103 -2.84 -15.16 17.86
C ARG A 103 -1.44 -15.18 18.46
N GLN A 104 -0.49 -14.47 17.84
CA GLN A 104 0.90 -14.41 18.31
C GLN A 104 1.14 -13.32 19.35
N GLY A 105 0.13 -12.51 19.71
CA GLY A 105 0.28 -11.40 20.65
C GLY A 105 1.19 -10.27 20.12
N TRP A 106 1.23 -10.07 18.80
CA TRP A 106 2.04 -9.05 18.12
C TRP A 106 1.23 -7.89 17.56
N ARG A 107 -0.09 -7.89 17.69
CA ARG A 107 -0.94 -6.90 17.02
C ARG A 107 -0.55 -5.44 17.32
N GLN A 108 -0.17 -5.15 18.56
CA GLN A 108 0.31 -3.85 19.03
C GLN A 108 1.64 -3.40 18.39
N LYS A 109 2.35 -4.28 17.68
CA LYS A 109 3.60 -4.00 16.97
C LYS A 109 3.39 -3.78 15.47
N LEU A 110 2.19 -4.05 14.96
CA LEU A 110 1.87 -4.01 13.53
C LEU A 110 1.23 -2.68 13.16
N THR A 111 1.76 -2.06 12.11
CA THR A 111 1.12 -1.00 11.34
C THR A 111 0.68 -1.54 9.98
N ILE A 112 -0.60 -1.39 9.65
CA ILE A 112 -1.12 -1.68 8.32
C ILE A 112 -1.34 -0.38 7.57
N SER A 113 -0.73 -0.24 6.40
CA SER A 113 -1.00 0.88 5.51
C SER A 113 -1.59 0.44 4.19
N VAL A 114 -2.51 1.24 3.64
CA VAL A 114 -3.17 0.94 2.37
C VAL A 114 -3.11 2.17 1.45
N GLU A 115 -2.76 1.94 0.19
CA GLU A 115 -2.87 2.93 -0.89
C GLU A 115 -4.22 2.82 -1.61
N PHE A 116 -4.86 3.97 -1.83
CA PHE A 116 -6.15 4.15 -2.48
C PHE A 116 -5.97 5.03 -3.73
N GLU A 117 -5.72 4.40 -4.88
CA GLU A 117 -5.44 5.13 -6.13
C GLU A 117 -6.70 5.48 -6.93
N LYS A 118 -7.66 4.56 -7.07
CA LYS A 118 -8.94 4.79 -7.79
C LYS A 118 -10.14 4.52 -6.91
N GLY A 119 -11.08 5.46 -6.85
CA GLY A 119 -12.26 5.40 -5.99
C GLY A 119 -13.36 4.43 -6.44
N ASP A 120 -13.32 3.98 -7.70
CA ASP A 120 -14.36 3.18 -8.35
C ASP A 120 -14.14 1.67 -8.25
N ARG A 121 -13.00 1.22 -7.69
CA ARG A 121 -12.72 -0.21 -7.55
C ARG A 121 -13.66 -0.88 -6.55
N PRO A 122 -14.36 -1.97 -6.93
CA PRO A 122 -15.24 -2.70 -6.01
C PRO A 122 -14.51 -3.19 -4.76
N GLY A 123 -15.12 -3.00 -3.60
CA GLY A 123 -14.61 -3.45 -2.31
C GLY A 123 -13.50 -2.59 -1.70
N ILE A 124 -12.96 -1.60 -2.41
CA ILE A 124 -11.85 -0.78 -1.91
C ILE A 124 -12.22 0.01 -0.64
N LYS A 125 -13.48 0.45 -0.55
CA LYS A 125 -14.00 1.18 0.63
C LYS A 125 -13.95 0.34 1.91
N ASN A 126 -14.03 -0.98 1.81
CA ASN A 126 -13.97 -1.87 2.99
C ASN A 126 -12.59 -1.84 3.65
N LEU A 127 -11.54 -1.46 2.90
CA LEU A 127 -10.17 -1.37 3.42
C LEU A 127 -9.97 -0.15 4.34
N LEU A 128 -10.84 0.86 4.29
CA LEU A 128 -10.74 2.08 5.10
C LEU A 128 -10.77 1.78 6.61
N GLN A 129 -11.53 0.76 7.00
CA GLN A 129 -11.64 0.29 8.38
C GLN A 129 -10.53 -0.71 8.78
N GLN A 130 -9.68 -1.13 7.84
CA GLN A 130 -8.57 -2.05 8.10
C GLN A 130 -7.20 -1.34 8.18
N ALA A 131 -7.06 -0.17 7.55
CA ALA A 131 -5.81 0.57 7.52
C ALA A 131 -5.58 1.43 8.78
N ASP A 132 -4.38 1.35 9.34
CA ASP A 132 -3.89 2.28 10.37
C ASP A 132 -3.32 3.56 9.72
N VAL A 133 -2.81 3.45 8.49
CA VAL A 133 -2.36 4.57 7.66
C VAL A 133 -2.96 4.48 6.25
N CYS A 134 -3.66 5.52 5.82
CA CYS A 134 -4.29 5.58 4.49
C CYS A 134 -3.54 6.55 3.59
N PHE A 135 -3.16 6.12 2.38
CA PHE A 135 -2.60 6.99 1.36
C PHE A 135 -3.59 7.12 0.21
N PHE A 136 -4.10 8.33 -0.03
CA PHE A 136 -5.04 8.62 -1.11
C PHE A 136 -4.36 9.38 -2.23
N SER A 137 -4.67 9.00 -3.47
CA SER A 137 -4.28 9.78 -4.64
C SER A 137 -5.18 11.00 -4.83
N LYS A 138 -4.69 12.00 -5.55
CA LYS A 138 -5.51 13.10 -6.06
C LYS A 138 -6.71 12.59 -6.88
N LEU A 139 -6.49 11.59 -7.75
CA LEU A 139 -7.53 11.00 -8.58
C LEU A 139 -8.66 10.41 -7.72
N TYR A 140 -8.32 9.71 -6.63
CA TYR A 140 -9.31 9.15 -5.72
C TYR A 140 -10.22 10.25 -5.14
N ALA A 141 -9.63 11.34 -4.64
CA ALA A 141 -10.39 12.47 -4.12
C ALA A 141 -11.28 13.12 -5.20
N GLU A 142 -10.74 13.33 -6.40
CA GLU A 142 -11.47 13.93 -7.53
C GLU A 142 -12.65 13.05 -7.98
N THR A 143 -12.52 11.72 -7.95
CA THR A 143 -13.65 10.80 -8.27
C THR A 143 -14.82 10.94 -7.30
N LEU A 144 -14.58 11.46 -6.10
CA LEU A 144 -15.60 11.74 -5.10
C LEU A 144 -16.06 13.21 -5.11
N GLY A 145 -15.59 14.01 -6.08
CA GLY A 145 -16.00 15.40 -6.27
C GLY A 145 -15.22 16.42 -5.43
N PHE A 146 -14.08 16.04 -4.85
CA PHE A 146 -13.24 16.95 -4.08
C PHE A 146 -12.11 17.55 -4.91
N ASP A 147 -11.91 18.86 -4.77
CA ASP A 147 -10.82 19.63 -5.39
C ASP A 147 -9.77 20.11 -4.37
N ARG A 148 -10.03 19.92 -3.08
CA ARG A 148 -9.12 20.25 -1.97
C ARG A 148 -8.82 19.00 -1.12
N PRO A 149 -7.54 18.64 -0.93
CA PRO A 149 -7.18 17.43 -0.16
C PRO A 149 -7.61 17.51 1.31
N GLY A 150 -7.59 18.68 1.94
CA GLY A 150 -8.00 18.85 3.34
C GLY A 150 -9.49 18.57 3.57
N ASP A 151 -10.36 19.07 2.68
CA ASP A 151 -11.80 18.80 2.74
C ASP A 151 -12.10 17.31 2.51
N PHE A 152 -11.42 16.73 1.52
CA PHE A 152 -11.50 15.31 1.25
C PHE A 152 -11.12 14.47 2.48
N LEU A 153 -9.96 14.74 3.09
CA LEU A 153 -9.52 14.01 4.29
C LEU A 153 -10.48 14.16 5.47
N SER A 154 -11.07 15.34 5.64
CA SER A 154 -12.08 15.60 6.67
C SER A 154 -13.35 14.78 6.44
N SER A 155 -13.78 14.63 5.19
CA SER A 155 -14.99 13.89 4.84
C SER A 155 -14.78 12.37 4.83
N ILE A 156 -13.69 11.88 4.24
CA ILE A 156 -13.42 10.43 4.16
C ILE A 156 -13.07 9.85 5.53
N GLY A 157 -12.58 10.67 6.46
CA GLY A 157 -12.19 10.27 7.81
C GLY A 157 -13.31 9.60 8.61
N ASP A 158 -14.56 9.98 8.36
CA ASP A 158 -15.74 9.35 9.00
C ASP A 158 -15.89 7.87 8.67
N TYR A 159 -15.26 7.41 7.59
CA TYR A 159 -15.28 6.02 7.12
C TYR A 159 -14.00 5.25 7.43
N CYS A 160 -13.02 5.86 8.10
CA CYS A 160 -11.74 5.24 8.47
C CYS A 160 -11.74 4.78 9.94
N LYS A 161 -10.69 4.05 10.36
CA LYS A 161 -10.46 3.79 11.78
C LYS A 161 -10.31 5.12 12.54
N PRO A 162 -10.91 5.30 13.73
CA PRO A 162 -10.78 6.54 14.50
C PRO A 162 -9.35 6.94 14.85
N THR A 163 -8.44 5.97 14.91
CA THR A 163 -7.01 6.15 15.20
C THR A 163 -6.14 6.28 13.95
N ALA A 164 -6.71 6.24 12.74
CA ALA A 164 -5.92 6.24 11.52
C ALA A 164 -5.21 7.58 11.28
N THR A 165 -4.11 7.51 10.53
CA THR A 165 -3.48 8.68 9.91
C THR A 165 -3.73 8.64 8.41
N LEU A 166 -4.32 9.69 7.87
CA LEU A 166 -4.66 9.81 6.47
C LEU A 166 -3.67 10.74 5.78
N PHE A 167 -3.30 10.42 4.55
CA PHE A 167 -2.51 11.27 3.67
C PHE A 167 -3.20 11.39 2.31
N CYS A 168 -3.19 12.58 1.73
CA CYS A 168 -3.62 12.80 0.35
C CYS A 168 -2.55 13.58 -0.41
N CYS A 169 -1.98 12.96 -1.44
CA CYS A 169 -0.93 13.54 -2.27
C CYS A 169 -1.55 14.32 -3.44
N TRP A 170 -1.12 15.56 -3.64
CA TRP A 170 -1.68 16.52 -4.61
C TRP A 170 -0.65 16.99 -5.66
N GLY A 171 0.27 16.10 -6.03
CA GLY A 171 1.28 16.35 -7.07
C GLY A 171 2.18 17.55 -6.72
N ALA A 172 2.28 18.51 -7.64
CA ALA A 172 3.11 19.71 -7.46
C ALA A 172 2.66 20.61 -6.30
N MET A 173 1.44 20.41 -5.78
CA MET A 173 0.95 21.13 -4.60
C MET A 173 1.34 20.45 -3.28
N GLY A 174 2.09 19.34 -3.34
CA GLY A 174 2.59 18.63 -2.16
C GLY A 174 1.58 17.61 -1.61
N ALA A 175 1.46 17.52 -0.30
CA ALA A 175 0.56 16.56 0.36
C ALA A 175 -0.04 17.15 1.64
N VAL A 176 -1.24 16.68 1.99
CA VAL A 176 -1.90 16.97 3.26
C VAL A 176 -2.06 15.68 4.03
N GLY A 177 -1.93 15.73 5.35
CA GLY A 177 -2.22 14.63 6.26
C GLY A 177 -3.20 15.03 7.36
N LEU A 178 -3.90 14.05 7.92
CA LEU A 178 -4.82 14.20 9.03
C LEU A 178 -4.74 12.98 9.94
N HIS A 179 -4.36 13.17 11.19
CA HIS A 179 -4.49 12.13 12.21
C HIS A 179 -5.85 12.26 12.91
N LEU A 180 -6.70 11.25 12.79
CA LEU A 180 -8.12 11.35 13.12
C LEU A 180 -8.42 11.47 14.61
N GLU A 181 -7.63 10.79 15.45
CA GLU A 181 -7.82 10.78 16.91
C GLU A 181 -7.49 12.16 17.51
N THR A 182 -6.33 12.70 17.16
CA THR A 182 -5.88 14.01 17.67
C THR A 182 -6.43 15.20 16.88
N ARG A 183 -7.04 14.94 15.71
CA ARG A 183 -7.42 15.96 14.71
C ARG A 183 -6.26 16.83 14.24
N THR A 184 -5.02 16.33 14.36
CA THR A 184 -3.82 17.05 13.91
C THR A 184 -3.72 17.00 12.39
N SER A 185 -3.66 18.16 11.76
CA SER A 185 -3.40 18.30 10.33
C SER A 185 -1.90 18.50 10.05
N PHE A 186 -1.42 17.86 9.00
CA PHE A 186 -0.07 18.02 8.48
C PHE A 186 -0.14 18.55 7.05
N SER A 187 0.84 19.33 6.64
CA SER A 187 1.00 19.69 5.23
C SER A 187 2.47 19.74 4.87
N SER A 188 2.77 19.41 3.61
CA SER A 188 4.10 19.53 3.05
C SER A 188 3.98 20.07 1.64
N SER A 189 4.84 21.02 1.28
CA SER A 189 4.99 21.49 -0.09
C SER A 189 5.69 20.42 -0.94
N ALA A 190 5.43 20.41 -2.25
CA ALA A 190 6.24 19.57 -3.14
C ALA A 190 7.72 19.98 -3.04
N GLY A 191 8.60 18.99 -2.87
CA GLY A 191 10.04 19.21 -2.96
C GLY A 191 10.41 19.65 -4.38
N LYS A 192 11.38 20.57 -4.49
CA LYS A 192 12.04 20.81 -5.78
C LYS A 192 13.07 19.70 -5.97
N ILE A 193 12.90 18.90 -7.02
CA ILE A 193 13.98 18.04 -7.51
C ILE A 193 14.74 18.91 -8.51
N ASP A 194 15.96 19.31 -8.17
CA ASP A 194 16.85 19.93 -9.14
C ASP A 194 17.14 18.87 -10.22
N MET A 195 16.60 19.06 -11.42
CA MET A 195 16.89 18.25 -12.61
C MET A 195 18.03 18.87 -13.41
#